data_AF-A0A521LTZ8-F1
#
_entry.id   AF-A0A521LTZ8-F1
#
_cell.length_a   1.000
_cell.length_b   1.000
_cell.length_c   1.000
_cell.angle_alpha   90.00
_cell.angle_beta   90.00
_cell.angle_gamma   90.00
#
_symmetry.space_group_name_H-M   'P 1'
#
loop_
_entity.id
_entity.type
_entity.pdbx_description
1 polymer ?
#
loop_
_entity_poly.entity_id
_entity_poly.type
_entity_poly.pdbx_seq_one_letter_code
_entity_poly.pdbx_strand_id
1 'polypeptide(L)'
;MTAHRPATLLFLLVAALGLAACEKPKPQAAAVGTGPTEQEMEFNDRKESLLQQLATCESGSWGPQPQPIYGGRGAYHGRFQFTLRTFMTYTRMRDGTVITSKEAAEYTQDYYKAASLTWYMIYELNEPWHWPLCSRKLGIPNQLKMIRAISG
;
A
#
# COMPACT_ATOMS: atom_id res chain seq x y z
N MET A 1 18.13 35.54 -37.88
CA MET A 1 17.44 36.81 -38.15
C MET A 1 16.02 36.49 -38.57
N THR A 2 15.09 37.18 -37.91
CA THR A 2 13.62 37.15 -38.00
C THR A 2 13.05 37.42 -39.39
N ALA A 3 11.94 36.77 -39.73
CA ALA A 3 10.73 37.33 -40.39
C ALA A 3 9.92 36.19 -41.06
N HIS A 4 8.59 36.11 -41.14
CA HIS A 4 7.43 36.83 -40.63
C HIS A 4 6.23 35.85 -40.72
N ARG A 5 5.26 36.02 -39.81
CA ARG A 5 3.84 35.60 -39.87
C ARG A 5 3.12 36.22 -41.11
N PRO A 6 1.79 36.13 -41.36
CA PRO A 6 0.69 35.26 -40.90
C PRO A 6 -0.28 34.83 -42.05
N ALA A 7 -1.46 34.29 -41.67
CA ALA A 7 -2.78 34.77 -42.11
C ALA A 7 -3.47 34.23 -43.39
N THR A 8 -4.44 33.33 -43.13
CA THR A 8 -5.87 33.39 -43.51
C THR A 8 -6.39 32.93 -44.89
N LEU A 9 -7.60 32.35 -44.75
CA LEU A 9 -8.75 32.26 -45.65
C LEU A 9 -8.73 31.14 -46.71
N LEU A 10 -9.47 30.04 -46.51
CA LEU A 10 -10.93 29.79 -46.63
C LEU A 10 -11.37 29.48 -48.08
N PHE A 11 -12.29 28.52 -48.17
CA PHE A 11 -13.07 28.03 -49.32
C PHE A 11 -12.48 26.86 -50.12
N LEU A 12 -13.11 25.68 -50.00
CA LEU A 12 -14.21 25.29 -50.89
C LEU A 12 -14.84 23.96 -50.43
N LEU A 13 -16.18 23.96 -50.38
CA LEU A 13 -17.01 22.76 -50.26
C LEU A 13 -16.78 21.84 -51.45
N VAL A 14 -16.72 20.52 -51.21
CA VAL A 14 -17.34 19.52 -52.10
C VAL A 14 -17.97 18.44 -51.23
N ALA A 15 -19.31 18.40 -51.27
CA ALA A 15 -20.08 17.26 -50.82
C ALA A 15 -19.97 16.14 -51.87
N ALA A 16 -19.56 14.96 -51.45
CA ALA A 16 -19.71 13.75 -52.25
C ALA A 16 -20.37 12.68 -51.39
N LEU A 17 -21.59 12.31 -51.79
CA LEU A 17 -22.34 11.18 -51.25
C LEU A 17 -21.55 9.89 -51.50
N GLY A 18 -21.13 9.24 -50.42
CA GLY A 18 -20.68 7.85 -50.41
C GLY A 18 -21.71 6.98 -49.71
N LEU A 19 -22.41 6.13 -50.48
CA LEU A 19 -23.16 5.00 -49.95
C LEU A 19 -22.16 4.03 -49.30
N ALA A 20 -22.20 3.88 -47.99
CA ALA A 20 -21.53 2.78 -47.31
C ALA A 20 -22.31 2.38 -46.05
N ALA A 21 -22.57 1.08 -45.98
CA ALA A 21 -23.12 0.25 -44.93
C ALA A 21 -23.43 0.92 -43.57
N CYS A 22 -24.64 0.63 -43.07
CA CYS A 22 -25.00 0.73 -41.66
C CYS A 22 -24.20 -0.35 -40.89
N GLU A 23 -22.89 -0.13 -40.70
CA GLU A 23 -22.13 -0.87 -39.71
C GLU A 23 -22.54 -0.35 -38.33
N LYS A 24 -23.28 -1.20 -37.61
CA LYS A 24 -23.54 -1.01 -36.19
C LYS A 24 -22.20 -0.67 -35.51
N PRO A 25 -22.11 0.40 -34.70
CA PRO A 25 -20.93 0.60 -33.89
C PRO A 25 -20.78 -0.65 -33.03
N LYS A 26 -19.73 -1.42 -33.30
CA LYS A 26 -19.24 -2.44 -32.38
C LYS A 26 -19.07 -1.71 -31.05
N PRO A 27 -19.61 -2.21 -29.92
CA PRO A 27 -19.34 -1.57 -28.64
C PRO A 27 -17.83 -1.46 -28.52
N GLN A 28 -17.31 -0.23 -28.60
CA GLN A 28 -15.97 0.04 -28.13
C GLN A 28 -16.00 -0.42 -26.69
N ALA A 29 -15.27 -1.51 -26.42
CA ALA A 29 -15.00 -1.93 -25.06
C ALA A 29 -14.50 -0.67 -24.36
N ALA A 30 -15.33 -0.13 -23.46
CA ALA A 30 -14.97 1.00 -22.65
C ALA A 30 -13.63 0.66 -22.02
N ALA A 31 -12.68 1.59 -22.12
CA ALA A 31 -11.37 1.46 -21.55
C ALA A 31 -11.50 0.87 -20.14
N VAL A 32 -10.86 -0.29 -19.93
CA VAL A 32 -10.73 -0.92 -18.62
C VAL A 32 -10.18 0.16 -17.69
N GLY A 33 -10.97 0.51 -16.68
CA GLY A 33 -10.74 1.69 -15.85
C GLY A 33 -9.32 1.70 -15.27
N THR A 34 -8.66 2.86 -15.33
CA THR A 34 -7.31 3.11 -14.79
C THR A 34 -7.29 3.17 -13.25
N GLY A 35 -8.30 2.61 -12.57
CA GLY A 35 -8.47 2.65 -11.12
C GLY A 35 -8.37 1.26 -10.49
N PRO A 36 -8.08 1.18 -9.18
CA PRO A 36 -8.04 -0.10 -8.47
C PRO A 36 -9.41 -0.78 -8.53
N THR A 37 -9.39 -2.10 -8.65
CA THR A 37 -10.58 -2.96 -8.60
C THR A 37 -11.22 -2.92 -7.22
N GLU A 38 -12.50 -3.29 -7.13
CA GLU A 38 -13.20 -3.43 -5.84
C GLU A 38 -12.48 -4.41 -4.89
N GLN A 39 -11.94 -5.50 -5.44
CA GLN A 39 -11.15 -6.49 -4.69
C GLN A 39 -9.85 -5.88 -4.13
N GLU A 40 -9.13 -5.08 -4.93
CA GLU A 40 -7.91 -4.40 -4.47
C GLU A 40 -8.22 -3.36 -3.39
N MET A 41 -9.33 -2.63 -3.51
CA MET A 41 -9.78 -1.70 -2.47
C MET A 41 -10.11 -2.45 -1.17
N GLU A 42 -10.92 -3.51 -1.24
CA GLU A 42 -11.28 -4.30 -0.06
C GLU A 42 -10.05 -4.92 0.62
N PHE A 43 -9.11 -5.45 -0.17
CA PHE A 43 -7.84 -5.97 0.34
C PHE A 43 -7.05 -4.91 1.10
N ASN A 44 -6.89 -3.72 0.50
CA ASN A 44 -6.14 -2.63 1.11
C ASN A 44 -6.81 -2.10 2.38
N ASP A 45 -8.13 -1.97 2.39
CA ASP A 45 -8.89 -1.53 3.56
C ASP A 45 -8.76 -2.52 4.73
N ARG A 46 -8.84 -3.83 4.46
CA ARG A 46 -8.67 -4.84 5.51
C ARG A 46 -7.23 -4.93 6.01
N LYS A 47 -6.25 -4.78 5.11
CA LYS A 47 -4.84 -4.68 5.47
C LYS A 47 -4.60 -3.49 6.42
N GLU A 48 -5.06 -2.32 6.04
CA GLU A 48 -4.87 -1.10 6.84
C GLU A 48 -5.61 -1.21 8.18
N SER A 49 -6.85 -1.71 8.18
CA SER A 49 -7.62 -1.93 9.41
C SER A 49 -6.89 -2.87 10.38
N LEU A 50 -6.34 -3.99 9.88
CA LEU A 50 -5.58 -4.94 10.70
C LEU A 50 -4.30 -4.30 11.28
N LEU A 51 -3.57 -3.54 10.48
CA LEU A 51 -2.35 -2.85 10.94
C LEU A 51 -2.67 -1.78 12.01
N GLN A 52 -3.74 -1.01 11.84
CA GLN A 52 -4.19 -0.04 12.84
C GLN A 52 -4.62 -0.72 14.14
N GLN A 53 -5.38 -1.83 14.06
CA GLN A 53 -5.77 -2.61 15.23
C GLN A 53 -4.55 -3.15 15.98
N LEU A 54 -3.57 -3.70 15.26
CA LEU A 54 -2.34 -4.22 15.85
C LEU A 54 -1.52 -3.12 16.52
N ALA A 55 -1.25 -2.01 15.84
CA ALA A 55 -0.52 -0.87 16.40
C ALA A 55 -1.21 -0.32 17.66
N THR A 56 -2.54 -0.16 17.60
CA THR A 56 -3.34 0.28 18.75
C THR A 56 -3.24 -0.70 19.93
N CYS A 57 -3.25 -2.00 19.65
CA CYS A 57 -3.10 -3.01 20.71
C CYS A 57 -1.71 -2.97 21.34
N GLU A 58 -0.67 -2.80 20.54
CA GLU A 58 0.73 -2.87 20.98
C GLU A 58 1.16 -1.60 21.75
N SER A 59 0.81 -0.42 21.25
CA SER A 59 1.33 0.84 21.79
C SER A 59 0.24 1.85 22.16
N GLY A 60 -1.04 1.48 22.08
CA GLY A 60 -2.17 2.37 22.39
C GLY A 60 -2.46 3.44 21.34
N SER A 61 -1.78 3.44 20.19
CA SER A 61 -2.02 4.40 19.10
C SER A 61 -1.56 3.87 17.74
N TRP A 62 -2.00 4.52 16.66
CA TRP A 62 -1.61 4.21 15.29
C TRP A 62 -1.33 5.50 14.50
N GLY A 63 -0.74 5.36 13.31
CA GLY A 63 -0.46 6.46 12.40
C GLY A 63 0.83 7.24 12.70
N PRO A 64 1.21 8.17 11.81
CA PRO A 64 2.38 9.04 11.99
C PRO A 64 2.21 9.96 13.19
N GLN A 65 3.24 10.05 14.03
CA GLN A 65 3.27 10.94 15.20
C GLN A 65 4.70 11.46 15.41
N PRO A 66 4.86 12.74 15.82
CA PRO A 66 6.19 13.33 16.01
C PRO A 66 6.90 12.76 17.24
N GLN A 67 6.15 12.30 18.23
CA GLN A 67 6.73 11.78 19.48
C GLN A 67 7.05 10.28 19.34
N PRO A 68 8.32 9.89 19.57
CA PRO A 68 8.69 8.49 19.57
C PRO A 68 7.99 7.76 20.71
N ILE A 69 7.65 6.49 20.48
CA ILE A 69 7.08 5.62 21.51
C ILE A 69 8.04 4.48 21.82
N TYR A 70 8.11 4.13 23.10
CA TYR A 70 8.93 3.05 23.60
C TYR A 70 8.14 2.23 24.62
N GLY A 71 8.31 0.91 24.59
CA GLY A 71 7.81 0.02 25.64
C GLY A 71 8.93 -0.75 26.32
N GLY A 72 8.60 -1.45 27.41
CA GLY A 72 9.54 -2.31 28.12
C GLY A 72 10.84 -1.61 28.52
N ARG A 73 10.74 -0.37 29.02
CA ARG A 73 11.90 0.48 29.39
C ARG A 73 12.86 0.76 28.23
N GLY A 74 12.36 0.86 27.00
CA GLY A 74 13.17 1.18 25.82
C GLY A 74 13.59 -0.02 24.97
N ALA A 75 13.18 -1.24 25.34
CA ALA A 75 13.50 -2.44 24.56
C ALA A 75 12.67 -2.57 23.27
N TYR A 76 11.50 -1.94 23.24
CA TYR A 76 10.54 -2.01 22.13
C TYR A 76 10.29 -0.61 21.58
N HIS A 77 10.24 -0.51 20.26
CA HIS A 77 10.24 0.76 19.53
C HIS A 77 9.02 0.86 18.61
N GLY A 78 8.46 2.07 18.52
CA GLY A 78 7.46 2.39 17.53
C GLY A 78 6.08 1.81 17.83
N ARG A 79 5.12 2.11 16.95
CA ARG A 79 3.71 1.75 17.16
C ARG A 79 3.45 0.24 17.13
N PHE A 80 4.33 -0.51 16.45
CA PHE A 80 4.30 -1.97 16.42
C PHE A 80 5.26 -2.61 17.44
N GLN A 81 5.84 -1.82 18.36
CA GLN A 81 6.65 -2.34 19.47
C GLN A 81 7.74 -3.33 19.06
N PHE A 82 8.48 -3.03 17.99
CA PHE A 82 9.57 -3.87 17.50
C PHE A 82 10.78 -3.86 18.43
N THR A 83 11.47 -4.99 18.55
CA THR A 83 12.90 -4.93 18.95
C THR A 83 13.74 -4.52 17.74
N LEU A 84 14.84 -3.79 17.96
CA LEU A 84 15.74 -3.40 16.87
C LEU A 84 16.31 -4.60 16.12
N ARG A 85 16.67 -5.66 16.84
CA ARG A 85 17.20 -6.89 16.25
C ARG A 85 16.19 -7.55 15.31
N THR A 86 14.93 -7.65 15.72
CA THR A 86 13.85 -8.18 14.88
C THR A 86 13.71 -7.31 13.63
N PHE A 87 13.60 -5.99 13.79
CA PHE A 87 13.43 -5.08 12.66
C PHE A 87 14.57 -5.20 11.64
N MET A 88 15.82 -5.20 12.10
CA MET A 88 17.00 -5.39 11.25
C MET A 88 16.99 -6.74 10.53
N THR A 89 16.63 -7.83 11.25
CA THR A 89 16.60 -9.19 10.70
C THR A 89 15.58 -9.31 9.56
N TYR A 90 14.35 -8.85 9.79
CA TYR A 90 13.29 -8.95 8.79
C TYR A 90 13.46 -7.96 7.64
N THR A 91 14.07 -6.79 7.88
CA THR A 91 14.44 -5.86 6.79
C THR A 91 15.42 -6.56 5.84
N ARG A 92 16.50 -7.14 6.39
CA ARG A 92 17.46 -7.90 5.60
C ARG A 92 16.83 -9.10 4.89
N MET A 93 15.90 -9.79 5.54
CA MET A 93 15.26 -10.96 4.94
C MET A 93 14.30 -10.59 3.80
N ARG A 94 13.60 -9.46 3.90
CA ARG A 94 12.65 -9.01 2.89
C ARG A 94 13.33 -8.57 1.60
N ASP A 95 14.36 -7.75 1.71
CA ASP A 95 14.92 -7.02 0.55
C ASP A 95 16.45 -6.98 0.52
N GLY A 96 17.13 -7.67 1.45
CA GLY A 96 18.59 -7.70 1.52
C GLY A 96 19.23 -6.47 2.17
N THR A 97 18.44 -5.44 2.52
CA THR A 97 18.97 -4.20 3.10
C THR A 97 19.57 -4.45 4.47
N VAL A 98 20.82 -4.03 4.65
CA VAL A 98 21.51 -4.06 5.95
C VAL A 98 21.50 -2.66 6.54
N ILE A 99 20.82 -2.50 7.67
CA ILE A 99 20.74 -1.23 8.41
C ILE A 99 21.44 -1.36 9.76
N THR A 100 21.93 -0.24 10.27
CA THR A 100 22.51 -0.12 11.62
C THR A 100 21.42 -0.10 12.69
N SER A 101 21.79 -0.33 13.95
CA SER A 101 20.85 -0.18 15.08
C SER A 101 20.28 1.23 15.21
N LYS A 102 21.04 2.26 14.81
CA LYS A 102 20.58 3.65 14.81
C LYS A 102 19.47 3.85 13.77
N GLU A 103 19.70 3.42 12.54
CA GLU A 103 18.69 3.47 11.47
C GLU A 103 17.46 2.62 11.85
N ALA A 104 17.64 1.46 12.46
CA ALA A 104 16.52 0.66 12.95
C ALA A 104 15.72 1.41 14.03
N ALA A 105 16.38 2.10 14.95
CA ALA A 105 15.70 2.90 15.98
C ALA A 105 14.93 4.08 15.39
N GLU A 106 15.40 4.66 14.29
CA GLU A 106 14.68 5.71 13.56
C GLU A 106 13.52 5.13 12.74
N TYR A 107 13.75 4.05 11.99
CA TYR A 107 12.77 3.47 11.08
C TYR A 107 11.62 2.77 11.80
N THR A 108 11.86 2.24 12.99
CA THR A 108 10.78 1.71 13.85
C THR A 108 9.82 2.80 14.31
N GLN A 109 10.27 4.06 14.42
CA GLN A 109 9.40 5.20 14.76
C GLN A 109 8.62 5.74 13.55
N ASP A 110 9.07 5.45 12.33
CA ASP A 110 8.31 5.72 11.11
C ASP A 110 7.17 4.71 10.96
N TYR A 111 5.93 5.19 11.12
CA TYR A 111 4.73 4.34 11.08
C TYR A 111 4.63 3.55 9.78
N TYR A 112 4.88 4.15 8.61
CA TYR A 112 4.67 3.49 7.33
C TYR A 112 5.75 2.44 7.05
N LYS A 113 7.00 2.72 7.40
CA LYS A 113 8.08 1.73 7.31
C LYS A 113 7.82 0.54 8.23
N ALA A 114 7.44 0.81 9.47
CA ALA A 114 7.12 -0.24 10.44
C ALA A 114 5.88 -1.04 10.02
N ALA A 115 4.81 -0.39 9.56
CA ALA A 115 3.60 -1.05 9.07
C ALA A 115 3.88 -1.94 7.85
N SER A 116 4.70 -1.47 6.92
CA SER A 116 5.15 -2.25 5.76
C SER A 116 5.90 -3.52 6.17
N LEU A 117 6.84 -3.42 7.12
CA LEU A 117 7.57 -4.59 7.60
C LEU A 117 6.69 -5.53 8.43
N THR A 118 5.80 -4.98 9.25
CA THR A 118 4.79 -5.76 9.98
C THR A 118 3.92 -6.56 9.01
N TRP A 119 3.44 -5.95 7.92
CA TRP A 119 2.63 -6.64 6.91
C TRP A 119 3.38 -7.82 6.29
N TYR A 120 4.64 -7.59 5.89
CA TYR A 120 5.51 -8.65 5.38
C TYR A 120 5.60 -9.82 6.37
N MET A 121 5.82 -9.54 7.65
CA MET A 121 5.92 -10.57 8.68
C MET A 121 4.61 -11.33 8.90
N ILE A 122 3.49 -10.62 9.10
CA ILE A 122 2.22 -11.28 9.45
C ILE A 122 1.55 -11.94 8.24
N TYR A 123 1.60 -11.31 7.07
CA TYR A 123 0.88 -11.78 5.88
C TYR A 123 1.76 -12.57 4.94
N GLU A 124 2.95 -12.09 4.57
CA GLU A 124 3.75 -12.81 3.56
C GLU A 124 4.43 -14.05 4.16
N LEU A 125 4.99 -13.91 5.37
CA LEU A 125 5.65 -15.02 6.06
C LEU A 125 4.71 -15.84 6.95
N ASN A 126 3.48 -15.36 7.16
CA ASN A 126 2.50 -15.98 8.05
C ASN A 126 3.01 -16.09 9.51
N GLU A 127 3.71 -15.07 10.01
CA GLU A 127 4.34 -15.04 11.34
C GLU A 127 3.69 -14.06 12.34
N PRO A 128 2.39 -14.18 12.66
CA PRO A 128 1.77 -13.25 13.60
C PRO A 128 2.21 -13.49 15.06
N TRP A 129 3.00 -14.51 15.37
CA TRP A 129 3.46 -14.84 16.72
C TRP A 129 4.53 -13.90 17.28
N HIS A 130 5.11 -13.01 16.48
CA HIS A 130 5.99 -11.93 16.99
C HIS A 130 5.26 -10.96 17.91
N TRP A 131 3.92 -10.91 17.81
CA TRP A 131 3.02 -10.12 18.66
C TRP A 131 2.05 -11.03 19.41
N PRO A 132 2.52 -11.95 20.27
CA PRO A 132 1.72 -13.11 20.69
C PRO A 132 0.43 -12.74 21.41
N LEU A 133 0.46 -11.71 22.27
CA LEU A 133 -0.71 -11.27 23.03
C LEU A 133 -1.73 -10.56 22.13
N CYS A 134 -1.30 -9.58 21.35
CA CYS A 134 -2.18 -8.83 20.45
C CYS A 134 -2.68 -9.67 19.27
N SER A 135 -1.83 -10.53 18.72
CA SER A 135 -2.21 -11.49 17.68
C SER A 135 -3.37 -12.38 18.10
N ARG A 136 -3.28 -12.95 19.30
CA ARG A 136 -4.36 -13.75 19.89
C ARG A 136 -5.60 -12.91 20.17
N LYS A 137 -5.44 -11.73 20.78
CA LYS A 137 -6.55 -10.83 21.14
C LYS A 137 -7.34 -10.37 19.91
N LEU A 138 -6.66 -10.07 18.81
CA LEU A 138 -7.26 -9.58 17.57
C LEU A 138 -7.69 -10.72 16.63
N GLY A 139 -7.31 -11.97 16.91
CA GLY A 139 -7.60 -13.09 16.03
C GLY A 139 -6.92 -12.97 14.66
N ILE A 140 -5.69 -12.44 14.61
CA ILE A 140 -4.96 -12.14 13.37
C ILE A 140 -4.93 -13.33 12.40
N PRO A 141 -4.66 -14.58 12.82
CA PRO A 141 -4.69 -15.72 11.89
C PRO A 141 -6.02 -15.89 11.14
N ASN A 142 -7.15 -15.61 11.79
CA ASN A 142 -8.46 -15.69 11.15
C ASN A 142 -8.71 -14.49 10.21
N GLN A 143 -8.28 -13.29 10.60
CA GLN A 143 -8.34 -12.12 9.72
C GLN A 143 -7.52 -12.34 8.44
N LEU A 144 -6.31 -12.88 8.55
CA LEU A 144 -5.46 -13.18 7.40
C LEU A 144 -6.09 -14.21 6.45
N LYS A 145 -6.80 -15.23 6.97
CA LYS A 145 -7.55 -16.17 6.12
C LYS A 145 -8.61 -15.45 5.28
N MET A 146 -9.36 -14.53 5.90
CA MET A 146 -10.36 -13.73 5.19
C MET A 146 -9.72 -12.82 4.15
N ILE A 147 -8.61 -12.16 4.49
CA ILE A 147 -7.89 -11.27 3.55
C ILE A 147 -7.35 -12.06 2.35
N ARG A 148 -6.76 -13.25 2.58
CA ARG A 148 -6.25 -14.10 1.50
C ARG A 148 -7.33 -14.57 0.54
N ALA A 149 -8.56 -14.76 1.02
CA ALA A 149 -9.70 -15.16 0.20
C ALA A 149 -10.16 -14.06 -0.77
N ILE A 150 -9.75 -12.80 -0.56
CA ILE A 150 -10.03 -11.67 -1.47
C ILE A 150 -8.97 -11.59 -2.57
N SER A 151 -7.72 -11.90 -2.23
CA SER A 151 -6.58 -11.89 -3.15
C SER A 151 -6.42 -13.18 -3.98
N GLY A 152 -7.28 -14.18 -3.74
CA GLY A 152 -7.17 -15.54 -4.29
C GLY A 152 -8.21 -15.86 -5.34
#